data_AF-A0A318RVN3-F1
#
_entry.id   AF-A0A318RVN3-F1
#
_cell.length_a   1.000
_cell.length_b   1.000
_cell.length_c   1.000
_cell.angle_alpha   90.00
_cell.angle_beta   90.00
_cell.angle_gamma   90.00
#
_symmetry.space_group_name_H-M   'P 1'
#
loop_
_entity.id
_entity.type
_entity.pdbx_description
1 polymer ?
#
loop_
_entity_poly.entity_id
_entity_poly.type
_entity_poly.pdbx_seq_one_letter_code
_entity_poly.pdbx_strand_id
1 'polypeptide(L)' 'MRQSQTGAEAIEGFHAFKERRSPSWVPEELRVEGRL' A
#
# COMPACT_ATOMS: atom_id res chain seq x y z
N MET A 1 -18.87 1.37 7.05
CA MET A 1 -17.39 1.42 7.01
C MET A 1 -16.96 2.62 6.18
N ARG A 2 -15.78 3.22 6.42
CA ARG A 2 -15.33 4.44 5.72
C ARG A 2 -14.44 4.07 4.53
N GLN A 3 -14.47 4.89 3.47
CA GLN A 3 -13.66 4.67 2.27
C GLN A 3 -12.16 4.55 2.57
N SER A 4 -11.66 5.30 3.56
CA SER A 4 -10.26 5.21 4.01
C SER A 4 -9.87 3.87 4.64
N GLN A 5 -10.84 3.02 5.01
CA GLN A 5 -10.62 1.72 5.64
C GLN A 5 -10.91 0.55 4.70
N THR A 6 -11.75 0.75 3.69
CA THR A 6 -12.25 -0.33 2.82
C THR A 6 -12.11 -0.03 1.33
N GLY A 7 -11.52 1.10 0.98
CA GLY A 7 -11.21 1.45 -0.40
C GLY A 7 -10.12 0.56 -0.98
N ALA A 8 -10.02 0.55 -2.31
CA ALA A 8 -9.02 -0.26 -3.03
C ALA A 8 -7.59 0.03 -2.55
N GLU A 9 -7.24 1.30 -2.35
CA GLU A 9 -5.92 1.71 -1.84
C GLU A 9 -5.62 1.16 -0.44
N ALA A 10 -6.63 1.15 0.45
CA ALA A 10 -6.48 0.63 1.81
C ALA A 10 -6.29 -0.89 1.82
N ILE A 11 -7.07 -1.60 1.00
CA ILE A 11 -6.94 -3.05 0.83
C ILE A 11 -5.56 -3.38 0.26
N GLU A 12 -5.15 -2.69 -0.81
CA GLU A 12 -3.85 -2.91 -1.43
C GLU A 12 -2.69 -2.60 -0.47
N GLY A 13 -2.77 -1.49 0.27
CA GLY A 13 -1.78 -1.11 1.28
C GLY A 13 -1.60 -2.20 2.34
N PHE A 14 -2.69 -2.83 2.78
CA PHE A 14 -2.64 -3.94 3.71
C PHE A 14 -1.96 -5.18 3.12
N HIS A 15 -2.27 -5.54 1.87
CA HIS A 15 -1.60 -6.64 1.18
C HIS A 15 -0.10 -6.38 0.98
N ALA A 16 0.26 -5.19 0.49
CA ALA A 16 1.65 -4.78 0.29
C ALA A 16 2.46 -4.80 1.59
N PHE A 17 1.86 -4.36 2.71
CA PHE A 17 2.46 -4.44 4.03
C PHE A 17 2.80 -5.88 4.43
N LYS A 18 1.86 -6.83 4.23
CA LYS A 18 2.10 -8.26 4.51
C LYS A 18 3.22 -8.85 3.65
N GLU A 19 3.33 -8.40 2.42
CA GLU A 19 4.33 -8.85 1.43
C GLU A 19 5.68 -8.13 1.57
N ARG A 20 5.80 -7.18 2.52
CA ARG A 20 7.01 -6.37 2.73
C ARG A 20 7.48 -5.66 1.45
N ARG A 21 6.51 -5.10 0.71
CA ARG A 21 6.76 -4.28 -0.48
C ARG A 21 6.04 -2.95 -0.38
N SER A 22 6.46 -2.00 -1.21
CA SER A 22 5.70 -0.78 -1.44
C SER A 22 4.40 -1.07 -2.22
N PRO A 23 3.27 -0.42 -1.88
CA PRO A 23 2.06 -0.42 -2.72
C PRO A 23 2.30 0.18 -4.11
N SER A 24 1.47 -0.21 -5.09
CA SER A 24 1.57 0.22 -6.49
C SER A 24 1.16 1.67 -6.70
N TRP A 25 0.24 2.20 -5.90
CA TRP A 25 -0.15 3.60 -5.93
C TRP A 25 0.94 4.56 -5.43
N VAL A 26 2.00 4.03 -4.80
CA VAL A 26 3.18 4.83 -4.45
C VAL A 26 3.95 5.14 -5.73
N PRO A 27 4.26 6.42 -6.02
CA PRO A 27 5.12 6.80 -7.13
C PRO A 27 6.46 6.05 -7.09
N GLU A 28 6.96 5.63 -8.24
CA GLU A 28 8.11 4.73 -8.35
C GLU A 28 9.37 5.30 -7.69
N GLU A 29 9.55 6.62 -7.78
CA GLU A 29 10.65 7.37 -7.16
C GLU A 29 10.60 7.41 -5.63
N LEU A 30 9.46 7.09 -5.02
CA LEU A 30 9.26 7.03 -3.57
C LEU A 30 9.23 5.61 -3.02
N ARG A 31 9.27 4.57 -3.88
CA ARG A 31 9.24 3.18 -3.44
C ARG A 31 10.59 2.83 -2.82
N VAL A 32 10.54 2.35 -1.58
CA VAL A 32 11.71 1.86 -0.85
C VAL A 32 11.70 0.34 -0.79
N GLU A 33 12.89 -0.25 -0.66
CA GLU A 33 13.00 -1.68 -0.38
C GLU A 33 12.40 -2.00 0.99
N GLY A 34 11.46 -2.95 1.03
CA GLY A 34 10.75 -3.32 2.23
C GLY A 34 9.39 -2.62 2.36
N ARG A 35 9.05 -2.17 3.58
CA ARG A 35 7.77 -1.53 3.90
C ARG A 35 7.93 -0.01 3.82
N LEU A 36 6.89 0.67 3.34
CA LEU A 36 6.67 2.08 3.66
C LEU A 36 6.43 2.26 5.16
#